data_AF-A0A3Q3X2E9-F1
#
_entry.id   AF-A0A3Q3X2E9-F1
#
_cell.length_a   1.000
_cell.length_b   1.000
_cell.length_c   1.000
_cell.angle_alpha   90.00
_cell.angle_beta   90.00
_cell.angle_gamma   90.00
#
_symmetry.space_group_name_H-M   'P 1'
#
loop_
_entity.id
_entity.type
_entity.pdbx_description
1 polymer ?
#
loop_
_entity_poly.entity_id
_entity_poly.type
_entity_poly.pdbx_seq_one_letter_code
_entity_poly.pdbx_strand_id
1 'polypeptide(L)'
;MASPPASGRSSPCLGSRSTAVVALDCEMVGTGPGGHCSELARCSILDYHGNVLYDKYVRPSQRVTDYRTPWSGISKHHLRDAMPFSQAQQEFLPFPS
;
A
#
# COMPACT_ATOMS: atom_id res chain seq x y z
N MET A 1 -40.84 -29.90 -0.31
CA MET A 1 -39.99 -28.81 0.23
C MET A 1 -39.29 -28.16 -0.95
N ALA A 2 -39.64 -26.92 -1.29
CA ALA A 2 -39.01 -26.17 -2.38
C ALA A 2 -38.27 -24.98 -1.77
N SER A 3 -36.98 -24.86 -2.08
CA SER A 3 -36.14 -23.72 -1.70
C SER A 3 -36.62 -22.44 -2.40
N PRO A 4 -36.50 -21.25 -1.79
CA PRO A 4 -36.85 -20.01 -2.48
C PRO A 4 -35.80 -19.70 -3.56
N PRO A 5 -36.17 -18.98 -4.64
CA PRO A 5 -35.21 -18.52 -5.63
C PRO A 5 -34.29 -17.47 -4.99
N ALA A 6 -33.00 -17.52 -5.33
CA ALA A 6 -32.05 -16.50 -4.91
C ALA A 6 -32.47 -15.16 -5.55
N SER A 7 -32.90 -14.20 -4.73
CA SER A 7 -33.14 -12.83 -5.17
C SER A 7 -31.84 -12.24 -5.70
N GLY A 8 -31.73 -12.19 -7.03
CA GLY A 8 -30.69 -11.44 -7.71
C GLY A 8 -30.75 -9.99 -7.23
N ARG A 9 -29.72 -9.55 -6.49
CA ARG A 9 -29.50 -8.13 -6.22
C ARG A 9 -29.05 -7.47 -7.51
N SER A 10 -30.01 -7.09 -8.35
CA SER A 10 -29.78 -6.07 -9.36
C SER A 10 -29.61 -4.74 -8.63
N SER A 11 -28.37 -4.42 -8.26
CA SER A 11 -28.00 -3.10 -7.77
C SER A 11 -28.14 -2.09 -8.93
N PRO A 12 -28.77 -0.93 -8.72
CA PRO A 12 -29.03 0.03 -9.78
C PRO A 12 -27.72 0.57 -10.33
N CYS A 13 -27.57 0.54 -11.65
CA CYS A 13 -26.48 1.14 -12.41
C CYS A 13 -26.52 2.67 -12.25
N LEU A 14 -25.85 3.18 -11.22
CA LEU A 14 -25.69 4.62 -10.97
C LEU A 14 -24.40 5.14 -11.62
N GLY A 15 -24.39 5.29 -12.94
CA GLY A 15 -23.31 5.88 -13.74
C GLY A 15 -22.00 5.09 -13.74
N SER A 16 -21.32 4.97 -14.87
CA SER A 16 -20.01 4.31 -14.92
C SER A 16 -18.93 5.17 -14.22
N ARG A 17 -18.94 5.24 -12.89
CA ARG A 17 -17.70 5.40 -12.15
C ARG A 17 -17.05 4.03 -12.19
N SER A 18 -16.23 3.79 -13.21
CA SER A 18 -15.34 2.64 -13.24
C SER A 18 -14.57 2.62 -11.92
N THR A 19 -14.96 1.74 -11.01
CA THR A 19 -14.19 1.49 -9.80
C THR A 19 -12.87 0.90 -10.25
N ALA A 20 -11.82 1.72 -10.31
CA ALA A 20 -10.47 1.24 -10.59
C ALA A 20 -10.07 0.35 -9.40
N VAL A 21 -9.86 -0.94 -9.68
CA VAL A 21 -9.35 -1.90 -8.69
C VAL A 21 -7.84 -1.97 -8.86
N VAL A 22 -7.13 -1.92 -7.74
CA VAL A 22 -5.68 -2.06 -7.68
C VAL A 22 -5.31 -3.09 -6.61
N ALA A 23 -4.20 -3.79 -6.83
CA ALA A 23 -3.55 -4.55 -5.76
C ALA A 23 -2.55 -3.63 -5.05
N LEU A 24 -2.48 -3.71 -3.72
CA LEU A 24 -1.56 -2.92 -2.91
C LEU A 24 -0.85 -3.83 -1.92
N ASP A 25 0.46 -3.68 -1.83
CA ASP A 25 1.30 -4.37 -0.85
C ASP A 25 2.35 -3.42 -0.30
N CYS A 26 2.64 -3.56 0.99
CA CYS A 26 3.52 -2.67 1.73
C CYS A 26 4.49 -3.48 2.57
N GLU A 27 5.76 -3.08 2.52
CA GLU A 27 6.80 -3.62 3.39
C GLU A 27 7.13 -2.62 4.48
N MET A 28 7.07 -3.10 5.72
CA MET A 28 7.30 -2.27 6.91
C MET A 28 8.59 -2.66 7.62
N VAL A 29 9.23 -1.65 8.19
CA VAL A 29 10.39 -1.79 9.09
C VAL A 29 10.02 -1.30 10.49
N GLY A 30 10.76 -1.80 11.49
CA GLY A 30 10.67 -1.38 12.88
C GLY A 30 11.49 -0.12 13.15
N THR A 31 10.86 0.87 13.77
CA THR A 31 11.48 2.10 14.29
C THR A 31 11.20 2.25 15.79
N GLY A 32 11.89 3.20 16.42
CA GLY A 32 11.77 3.47 17.85
C GLY A 32 12.37 2.38 18.75
N PRO A 33 12.20 2.49 20.08
CA PRO A 33 12.72 1.53 21.04
C PRO A 33 12.23 0.11 20.73
N GLY A 34 13.16 -0.84 20.61
CA GLY A 34 12.84 -2.25 20.31
C GLY A 34 12.22 -2.51 18.93
N GLY A 35 12.14 -1.51 18.03
CA GLY A 35 11.55 -1.69 16.70
C GLY A 35 10.03 -1.92 16.71
N HIS A 36 9.35 -1.50 17.78
CA HIS A 36 7.92 -1.75 17.98
C HIS A 36 7.02 -0.84 17.12
N CYS A 37 7.51 0.32 16.68
CA CYS A 37 6.77 1.17 15.75
C CYS A 37 6.99 0.65 14.33
N SER A 38 5.92 0.42 13.56
CA SER A 38 6.04 -0.02 12.16
C SER A 38 5.94 1.19 11.24
N GLU A 39 6.93 1.37 10.36
CA GLU A 39 6.94 2.43 9.34
C GLU A 39 7.15 1.86 7.94
N LEU A 40 6.53 2.49 6.95
CA LEU A 40 6.60 2.08 5.54
C LEU A 40 8.02 2.20 5.00
N ALA A 41 8.48 1.13 4.35
CA ALA A 41 9.78 1.07 3.69
C ALA A 41 9.69 0.79 2.18
N ARG A 42 8.62 0.16 1.71
CA ARG A 42 8.28 0.01 0.29
C ARG A 42 6.77 -0.08 0.11
N CYS A 43 6.25 0.50 -0.95
CA CYS A 43 4.86 0.33 -1.37
C CYS A 43 4.84 -0.08 -2.84
N SER A 44 4.04 -1.09 -3.16
CA SER A 44 3.78 -1.57 -4.52
C SER A 44 2.29 -1.49 -4.82
N ILE A 45 1.93 -0.95 -5.98
CA ILE A 45 0.57 -0.85 -6.48
C ILE A 45 0.54 -1.36 -7.91
N LEU A 46 -0.33 -2.33 -8.18
CA LEU A 46 -0.56 -2.90 -9.50
C LEU A 46 -1.99 -2.62 -9.97
N ASP A 47 -2.17 -2.45 -11.27
CA ASP A 47 -3.51 -2.48 -11.86
C ASP A 47 -4.08 -3.90 -11.89
N TYR A 48 -5.33 -4.03 -12.33
CA TYR A 48 -6.01 -5.32 -12.44
C TYR A 48 -5.30 -6.33 -13.39
N HIS A 49 -4.55 -5.84 -14.37
CA HIS A 49 -3.80 -6.66 -15.32
C HIS A 49 -2.40 -7.04 -14.80
N GLY A 50 -2.02 -6.57 -13.60
CA GLY A 50 -0.72 -6.81 -13.00
C GLY A 50 0.37 -5.83 -13.46
N ASN A 51 0.03 -4.76 -14.18
CA ASN A 51 1.00 -3.73 -14.53
C ASN A 51 1.37 -2.91 -13.30
N VAL A 52 2.66 -2.59 -13.14
CA VAL A 52 3.14 -1.77 -12.03
C VAL A 52 2.75 -0.32 -12.24
N LEU A 53 1.87 0.19 -11.37
CA LEU A 53 1.50 1.61 -11.32
C LEU A 53 2.43 2.38 -10.38
N TYR A 54 2.89 1.74 -9.30
CA TYR A 54 3.79 2.32 -8.33
C TYR A 54 4.62 1.21 -7.70
N ASP A 55 5.93 1.40 -7.60
CA ASP A 55 6.81 0.55 -6.80
C ASP A 55 7.99 1.39 -6.35
N LYS A 56 7.96 1.84 -5.10
CA LYS A 56 9.00 2.74 -4.56
C LYS A 56 9.40 2.33 -3.16
N TYR A 57 10.70 2.42 -2.91
CA TYR A 57 11.22 2.48 -1.55
C TYR A 57 10.90 3.83 -0.93
N VAL A 58 10.39 3.78 0.29
CA VAL A 58 10.01 4.95 1.07
C VAL A 58 10.91 5.02 2.29
N ARG A 59 11.48 6.19 2.55
CA ARG A 59 12.34 6.40 3.72
C ARG A 59 11.44 6.61 4.94
N PRO A 60 11.55 5.76 5.98
CA PRO A 60 10.88 5.97 7.27
C PRO A 60 11.24 7.34 7.85
N SER A 61 10.31 7.93 8.58
CA SER A 61 10.49 9.23 9.24
C SER A 61 11.43 9.12 10.42
N GLN A 62 11.44 7.98 11.12
CA GLN A 62 12.37 7.70 12.21
C GLN A 62 13.50 6.77 11.79
N ARG A 63 14.56 6.72 12.60
CA ARG A 63 15.64 5.75 12.40
C ARG A 63 15.10 4.33 12.53
N VAL A 64 15.42 3.51 11.53
CA VAL A 64 15.18 2.06 11.56
C VAL A 64 16.04 1.40 12.62
N THR A 65 15.40 0.68 13.53
CA THR A 65 16.03 -0.13 14.58
C THR A 65 15.94 -1.62 14.29
N ASP A 66 14.94 -2.05 13.52
CA ASP A 66 14.80 -3.42 13.02
C ASP A 66 14.31 -3.40 11.57
N TYR A 67 15.07 -3.97 10.64
CA TYR A 67 14.68 -4.03 9.24
C TYR A 67 13.64 -5.11 8.93
N ARG A 68 13.48 -6.10 9.82
CA ARG A 68 12.60 -7.26 9.61
C ARG A 68 12.88 -7.97 8.28
N THR A 69 14.14 -7.93 7.81
CA THR A 69 14.57 -8.39 6.48
C THR A 69 14.09 -9.80 6.10
N PRO A 70 14.04 -10.80 7.00
CA PRO A 70 13.52 -12.12 6.65
C PRO A 70 12.07 -12.13 6.16
N TRP A 71 11.28 -11.12 6.57
CA TRP A 71 9.89 -10.96 6.17
C TRP A 71 9.74 -9.86 5.12
N SER A 72 10.40 -8.72 5.32
CA SER A 72 10.20 -7.52 4.51
C SER A 72 11.06 -7.46 3.24
N GLY A 73 12.14 -8.24 3.20
CA GLY A 73 13.19 -8.09 2.18
C GLY A 73 13.93 -6.74 2.23
N ILE A 74 13.61 -5.83 3.17
CA ILE A 74 14.24 -4.51 3.25
C ILE A 74 15.60 -4.61 3.92
N SER A 75 16.56 -3.85 3.40
CA SER A 75 17.89 -3.70 3.96
C SER A 75 18.34 -2.26 3.88
N LYS A 76 19.44 -1.92 4.54
CA LYS A 76 19.92 -0.54 4.66
C LYS A 76 20.18 0.15 3.32
N HIS A 77 20.61 -0.58 2.28
CA HIS A 77 20.93 0.04 0.99
C HIS A 77 19.67 0.45 0.21
N HIS A 78 18.56 -0.28 0.36
CA HIS A 78 17.26 0.10 -0.22
C HIS A 78 16.80 1.49 0.23
N LEU A 79 17.15 1.89 1.47
CA LEU A 79 16.69 3.14 2.08
C LEU A 79 17.67 4.31 1.94
N ARG A 80 18.82 4.13 1.27
CA ARG A 80 19.84 5.18 1.16
C ARG A 80 19.33 6.40 0.39
N ASP A 81 18.69 6.15 -0.75
CA ASP A 81 18.17 7.17 -1.66
C ASP A 81 16.63 7.05 -1.83
N ALA A 82 15.98 6.44 -0.84
CA ALA A 82 14.53 6.23 -0.84
C ALA A 82 13.75 7.55 -0.70
N MET A 83 12.56 7.57 -1.31
CA MET A 83 11.69 8.74 -1.32
C MET A 83 11.22 9.09 0.11
N PRO A 84 11.27 10.36 0.55
CA PRO A 84 10.71 10.74 1.84
C PRO A 84 9.22 10.41 1.94
N PHE A 85 8.78 9.89 3.10
CA PHE A 85 7.38 9.51 3.32
C PHE A 85 6.37 10.62 2.98
N SER A 86 6.67 11.87 3.34
CA SER A 86 5.81 13.02 3.03
C SER A 86 5.61 13.21 1.52
N GLN A 87 6.67 13.04 0.73
CA GLN A 87 6.60 13.13 -0.72
C GLN A 87 5.81 11.95 -1.30
N ALA A 88 6.03 10.74 -0.78
CA ALA A 88 5.26 9.57 -1.20
C ALA A 88 3.75 9.74 -0.95
N GLN A 89 3.36 10.33 0.19
CA GLN A 89 1.95 10.62 0.47
C GLN A 89 1.34 11.64 -0.49
N GLN A 90 2.10 12.67 -0.89
CA GLN A 90 1.60 13.70 -1.81
C GLN A 90 1.30 13.16 -3.21
N GLU A 91 1.90 12.04 -3.62
CA GLU A 91 1.58 11.40 -4.90
C GLU A 91 0.17 10.76 -4.91
N PHE A 92 -0.43 10.50 -3.75
CA PHE A 92 -1.72 9.83 -3.62
C PHE A 92 -2.83 10.68 -3.00
N LEU A 93 -2.49 11.77 -2.32
CA LEU A 93 -3.50 12.66 -1.76
C LEU A 93 -4.05 13.59 -2.85
N PRO A 94 -5.38 13.60 -3.11
CA PRO A 94 -5.98 14.69 -3.85
C PRO A 94 -5.72 15.99 -3.08
N PHE A 95 -5.47 17.07 -3.80
CA PHE A 95 -5.03 18.39 -3.31
C PHE A 95 -5.46 18.74 -1.86
N PRO A 96 -4.56 19.34 -1.05
CA PRO A 96 -4.89 19.69 0.32
C PRO A 96 -6.10 20.63 0.37
N SER A 97 -7.13 20.21 1.11
CA SER A 97 -8.29 21.02 1.51
C SER A 97 -7.91 22.15 2.45
#